data_AF-A0A351EP97-F1
#
_entry.id   AF-A0A351EP97-F1
#
_cell.length_a   1.000
_cell.length_b   1.000
_cell.length_c   1.000
_cell.angle_alpha   90.00
_cell.angle_beta   90.00
_cell.angle_gamma   90.00
#
_symmetry.space_group_name_H-M   'P 1'
#
loop_
_entity.id
_entity.type
_entity.pdbx_description
1 polymer ?
#
loop_
_entity_poly.entity_id
_entity_poly.type
_entity_poly.pdbx_seq_one_letter_code
_entity_poly.pdbx_strand_id
1 'polypeptide(L)' 'MELTSTWYLVLAAILFALGATGLLVRRNPLIMFMCVELMLNAVN' A
#
# COMPACT_ATOMS: atom_id res chain seq x y z
N MET A 1 20.11 -15.75 -5.72
CA MET A 1 18.73 -15.61 -5.22
C MET A 1 18.42 -14.12 -5.07
N GLU A 2 18.40 -13.34 -6.16
CA GLU A 2 18.31 -11.87 -6.07
C GLU A 2 17.08 -11.29 -6.79
N LEU A 3 16.48 -12.04 -7.71
CA LEU A 3 15.30 -11.58 -8.45
C LEU A 3 14.06 -11.44 -7.55
N THR A 4 13.91 -12.31 -6.54
CA THR A 4 12.71 -12.36 -5.69
C THR A 4 12.50 -11.10 -4.85
N SER A 5 13.56 -10.45 -4.39
CA SER A 5 13.45 -9.24 -3.56
C SER A 5 12.96 -8.05 -4.36
N THR A 6 13.46 -7.85 -5.58
CA THR A 6 13.00 -6.75 -6.44
C THR A 6 11.52 -6.90 -6.79
N TRP A 7 11.05 -8.10 -7.11
CA TRP A 7 9.63 -8.35 -7.38
C TRP A 7 8.75 -8.05 -6.17
N TYR A 8 9.18 -8.45 -4.97
CA TYR A 8 8.43 -8.17 -3.74
C TYR A 8 8.37 -6.66 -3.45
N LEU A 9 9.49 -5.94 -3.62
CA LEU A 9 9.55 -4.49 -3.43
C LEU A 9 8.68 -3.73 -4.43
N VAL A 10 8.64 -4.17 -5.69
CA VAL A 10 7.76 -3.59 -6.72
C VAL A 10 6.30 -3.83 -6.37
N LEU A 11 5.94 -5.05 -5.95
CA LEU A 11 4.57 -5.36 -5.52
C LEU A 11 4.16 -4.51 -4.31
N ALA A 12 5.03 -4.42 -3.30
CA ALA A 12 4.84 -3.56 -2.12
C ALA A 12 4.64 -2.09 -2.51
N ALA A 13 5.46 -1.56 -3.42
CA ALA A 13 5.34 -0.18 -3.90
C ALA A 13 4.00 0.06 -4.62
N ILE A 14 3.52 -0.89 -5.42
CA ILE A 14 2.22 -0.79 -6.11
C ILE A 14 1.07 -0.78 -5.11
N LEU A 15 1.08 -1.72 -4.15
CA LEU A 15 0.06 -1.81 -3.10
C LEU A 15 0.05 -0.55 -2.22
N PHE A 16 1.22 -0.03 -1.87
CA PHE A 16 1.37 1.21 -1.12
C PHE A 16 0.83 2.42 -1.90
N ALA A 17 1.17 2.56 -3.19
CA ALA A 17 0.65 3.63 -4.03
C ALA A 17 -0.88 3.58 -4.19
N LEU A 18 -1.46 2.37 -4.24
CA LEU A 18 -2.91 2.19 -4.28
C LEU A 18 -3.57 2.61 -2.95
N GLY A 19 -2.97 2.25 -1.82
CA GLY A 19 -3.39 2.71 -0.49
C GLY A 19 -3.29 4.23 -0.33
N ALA A 20 -2.19 4.84 -0.81
CA ALA A 20 -1.97 6.28 -0.78
C ALA A 20 -2.99 7.04 -1.66
N THR A 21 -3.29 6.50 -2.85
CA THR A 21 -4.33 7.06 -3.74
C THR A 21 -5.71 6.97 -3.08
N GLY A 22 -6.01 5.85 -2.43
CA GLY A 22 -7.26 5.67 -1.67
C GLY A 22 -7.39 6.64 -0.49
N LEU A 23 -6.29 6.96 0.18
CA LEU A 23 -6.22 7.93 1.27
C LEU A 23 -6.53 9.35 0.77
N LEU A 24 -5.95 9.77 -0.37
CA LEU A 24 -6.11 11.12 -0.91
C LEU A 24 -7.51 11.39 -1.50
N VAL A 25 -8.14 10.36 -2.07
CA VAL A 25 -9.43 10.52 -2.79
C VAL A 25 -10.63 10.48 -1.83
N ARG A 26 -10.53 9.80 -0.69
CA ARG A 26 -11.70 9.50 0.15
C ARG A 26 -11.80 10.45 1.34
N ARG A 27 -12.96 11.12 1.48
CA ARG A 27 -13.28 11.99 2.62
C ARG A 27 -13.78 11.26 3.87
N ASN A 28 -14.03 9.96 3.80
CA ASN A 28 -14.54 9.20 4.93
C ASN A 28 -13.39 8.69 5.82
N PRO A 29 -13.27 9.11 7.10
CA PRO A 29 -12.15 8.76 7.97
C PRO A 29 -12.01 7.26 8.24
N LEU A 30 -13.11 6.50 8.27
CA LEU A 30 -13.07 5.04 8.38
C LEU A 30 -12.34 4.38 7.20
N ILE A 31 -12.54 4.90 5.98
CA ILE A 31 -11.90 4.33 4.80
C ILE A 31 -10.44 4.79 4.70
N MET A 32 -10.14 6.01 5.18
CA MET A 32 -8.74 6.45 5.36
C MET A 32 -7.98 5.48 6.29
N PHE A 33 -8.58 5.06 7.40
CA PHE A 33 -7.98 4.05 8.29
C PHE A 33 -7.73 2.71 7.59
N MET A 34 -8.70 2.21 6.83
CA MET A 34 -8.54 0.96 6.07
C MET A 34 -7.44 1.06 5.00
N CYS A 35 -7.27 2.22 4.36
CA CYS A 35 -6.15 2.46 3.46
C CYS A 35 -4.79 2.46 4.17
N VAL A 36 -4.73 2.96 5.42
CA VAL A 36 -3.50 2.91 6.24
C VAL A 36 -3.14 1.48 6.60
N GLU A 37 -4.10 0.65 7.02
CA GLU A 37 -3.88 -0.78 7.27
C GLU A 37 -3.34 -1.50 6.02
N LEU A 38 -3.88 -1.20 4.84
CA LEU A 38 -3.39 -1.74 3.57
C LEU A 38 -1.95 -1.29 3.26
N MET A 39 -1.62 -0.01 3.50
CA MET A 39 -0.27 0.52 3.31
C MET A 39 0.74 -0.13 4.25
N LEU A 40 0.38 -0.37 5.51
CA LEU A 40 1.22 -1.06 6.48
C LEU A 40 1.40 -2.54 6.12
N ASN A 41 0.36 -3.19 5.61
CA ASN A 41 0.45 -4.57 5.12
C ASN A 41 1.34 -4.70 3.88
N ALA A 42 1.41 -3.67 3.04
CA ALA A 42 2.28 -3.68 1.87
C ALA A 42 3.78 -3.65 2.21
N VAL A 43 4.17 -3.08 3.36
CA VAL A 43 5.58 -3.00 3.81
C VAL A 43 5.99 -4.06 4.83
N ASN A 44 5.03 -4.85 5.35
CA ASN A 44 5.26 -5.96 6.28
C ASN A 44 5.34 -7.29 5.54
#